data_AF-A0A6M1ZDA3-F1
#
_entry.id   AF-A0A6M1ZDA3-F1
#
_cell.length_a   1.000
_cell.length_b   1.000
_cell.length_c   1.000
_cell.angle_alpha   90.00
_cell.angle_beta   90.00
_cell.angle_gamma   90.00
#
_symmetry.space_group_name_H-M   'P 1'
#
loop_
_entity.id
_entity.type
_entity.pdbx_description
1 polymer ?
#
loop_
_entity_poly.entity_id
_entity_poly.type
_entity_poly.pdbx_seq_one_letter_code
_entity_poly.pdbx_strand_id
1 'polypeptide(L)'
;MPARVITNSQRSSGKNQGAQKAQLKASVVKEIAQVNTEVKEMAETDPRAQFYTGNERLNIQGSQVQRIRELQEENDHLQREIASKEGEVVNCTDPLAILADIEHRKIIISRNTGEILKIYQRNEERIKRIKELESHNSRIQNELMSMQGKFISTNDMEERTDCASRFFLLKSTIENNLSEIEELNKH
;
A
#
# COMPACT_ATOMS: atom_id res chain seq x y z
N MET A 1 94.77 6.67 2.15
CA MET A 1 94.40 7.45 3.36
C MET A 1 93.72 8.73 2.87
N PRO A 2 92.55 9.16 3.35
CA PRO A 2 91.85 8.82 4.61
C PRO A 2 90.46 8.19 4.42
N ALA A 3 90.02 7.48 5.46
CA ALA A 3 88.66 6.95 5.62
C ALA A 3 87.74 8.02 6.25
N ARG A 4 86.50 8.11 5.76
CA ARG A 4 85.43 8.92 6.34
C ARG A 4 84.34 8.04 6.97
N VAL A 5 83.99 8.47 8.18
CA VAL A 5 82.95 8.07 9.13
C VAL A 5 81.54 8.34 8.62
N ILE A 6 80.56 7.43 8.83
CA ILE A 6 79.10 7.68 8.99
C ILE A 6 78.47 6.50 9.78
N THR A 7 78.35 6.57 11.11
CA THR A 7 77.14 6.79 11.96
C THR A 7 75.91 5.90 11.77
N ASN A 8 75.56 5.19 12.85
CA ASN A 8 74.22 4.66 13.17
C ASN A 8 73.15 5.76 13.15
N SER A 9 71.92 5.43 12.73
CA SER A 9 70.72 6.10 13.23
C SER A 9 69.50 5.17 13.28
N GLN A 10 68.72 5.37 14.34
CA GLN A 10 67.71 4.50 14.92
C GLN A 10 66.33 4.58 14.23
N ARG A 11 65.51 3.56 14.51
CA ARG A 11 64.07 3.58 14.81
C ARG A 11 63.30 4.88 14.49
N SER A 12 62.21 4.75 13.73
CA SER A 12 60.82 4.86 14.23
C SER A 12 59.83 5.25 13.11
N SER A 13 58.82 4.42 12.85
CA SER A 13 57.62 4.85 12.09
C SER A 13 56.46 3.86 12.18
N GLY A 14 56.09 3.45 13.40
CA GLY A 14 55.01 2.48 13.64
C GLY A 14 53.67 3.06 14.11
N LYS A 15 53.46 4.39 14.15
CA LYS A 15 52.29 4.99 14.84
C LYS A 15 51.30 5.79 14.00
N ASN A 16 51.57 6.08 12.73
CA ASN A 16 50.69 6.97 11.93
C ASN A 16 49.67 6.26 11.01
N GLN A 17 49.74 4.94 10.84
CA GLN A 17 48.81 4.22 9.94
C GLN A 17 47.46 3.89 10.58
N GLY A 18 47.37 3.82 11.92
CA GLY A 18 46.12 3.49 12.63
C GLY A 18 45.10 4.63 12.61
N ALA A 19 45.57 5.88 12.77
CA ALA A 19 44.70 7.06 12.83
C ALA A 19 44.07 7.41 11.47
N GLN A 20 44.84 7.31 10.38
CA GLN A 20 44.32 7.54 9.02
C GLN A 20 43.30 6.47 8.60
N LYS A 21 43.51 5.20 8.98
CA LYS A 21 42.58 4.10 8.66
C LYS A 21 41.28 4.19 9.46
N ALA A 22 41.31 4.75 10.67
CA ALA A 22 40.12 5.02 11.48
C ALA A 22 39.32 6.22 10.96
N GLN A 23 39.99 7.30 10.52
CA GLN A 23 39.33 8.46 9.91
C GLN A 23 38.67 8.13 8.56
N LEU A 24 39.32 7.34 7.69
CA LEU A 24 38.72 6.89 6.43
C LEU A 24 37.50 6.00 6.67
N LYS A 25 37.54 5.09 7.65
CA LYS A 25 36.37 4.27 8.01
C LYS A 25 35.21 5.11 8.56
N ALA A 26 35.50 6.11 9.40
CA ALA A 26 34.48 7.00 9.93
C ALA A 26 33.86 7.91 8.85
N SER A 27 34.66 8.33 7.86
CA SER A 27 34.18 9.12 6.72
C SER A 27 33.27 8.30 5.81
N VAL A 28 33.67 7.07 5.46
CA VAL A 28 32.88 6.17 4.62
C VAL A 28 31.57 5.75 5.31
N VAL A 29 31.59 5.54 6.63
CA VAL A 29 30.37 5.22 7.39
C VAL A 29 29.41 6.41 7.44
N LYS A 30 29.92 7.65 7.55
CA LYS A 30 29.07 8.86 7.46
C LYS A 30 28.50 9.05 6.06
N GLU A 31 29.28 8.81 5.02
CA GLU A 31 28.84 8.95 3.63
C GLU A 31 27.79 7.88 3.24
N ILE A 32 27.96 6.64 3.72
CA ILE A 32 26.94 5.57 3.56
C ILE A 32 25.65 5.90 4.35
N ALA A 33 25.78 6.47 5.54
CA ALA A 33 24.61 6.90 6.31
C ALA A 33 23.86 8.04 5.61
N GLN A 34 24.59 8.97 4.99
CA GLN A 34 24.01 10.11 4.27
C GLN A 34 23.33 9.68 2.98
N VAL A 35 23.94 8.78 2.19
CA VAL A 35 23.33 8.19 0.99
C VAL A 35 22.09 7.36 1.34
N ASN A 36 22.10 6.61 2.45
CA ASN A 36 20.91 5.86 2.89
C ASN A 36 19.77 6.77 3.38
N THR A 37 20.08 7.99 3.81
CA THR A 37 19.06 8.98 4.22
C THR A 37 18.47 9.66 2.98
N GLU A 38 19.30 10.00 1.99
CA GLU A 38 18.87 10.57 0.71
C GLU A 38 18.06 9.58 -0.15
N VAL A 39 18.40 8.28 -0.13
CA VAL A 39 17.60 7.23 -0.79
C VAL A 39 16.23 7.03 -0.12
N LYS A 40 16.14 7.28 1.20
CA LYS A 40 14.86 7.27 1.92
C LYS A 40 14.00 8.48 1.61
N GLU A 41 14.58 9.69 1.58
CA GLU A 41 13.85 10.91 1.23
C GLU A 41 13.42 10.96 -0.24
N MET A 42 14.21 10.40 -1.16
CA MET A 42 13.83 10.25 -2.56
C MET A 42 12.70 9.21 -2.77
N ALA A 43 12.62 8.18 -1.93
CA ALA A 43 11.52 7.22 -1.97
C ALA A 43 10.22 7.80 -1.38
N GLU A 44 10.28 8.83 -0.53
CA GLU A 44 9.09 9.49 0.03
C GLU A 44 8.54 10.61 -0.87
N THR A 45 9.36 11.14 -1.78
CA THR A 45 8.99 12.23 -2.70
C THR A 45 8.53 11.76 -4.10
N ASP A 46 8.62 10.47 -4.41
CA ASP A 46 8.02 9.91 -5.62
C ASP A 46 6.54 9.55 -5.36
N PRO A 47 5.55 10.25 -5.98
CA PRO A 47 4.15 9.85 -5.88
C PRO A 47 3.88 8.43 -6.42
N ARG A 48 4.80 7.82 -7.19
CA ARG A 48 4.75 6.39 -7.53
C ARG A 48 5.19 5.46 -6.40
N ALA A 49 6.00 5.90 -5.44
CA ALA A 49 6.41 5.05 -4.31
C ALA A 49 5.29 4.92 -3.26
N GLN A 50 4.48 5.97 -3.10
CA GLN A 50 3.24 5.93 -2.30
C GLN A 50 2.19 4.95 -2.89
N PHE A 51 2.28 4.63 -4.19
CA PHE A 51 1.49 3.58 -4.84
C PHE A 51 1.76 2.18 -4.22
N TYR A 52 2.99 1.92 -3.74
CA TYR A 52 3.42 0.61 -3.26
C TYR A 52 3.27 0.39 -1.75
N THR A 53 3.03 1.44 -0.95
CA THR A 53 2.89 1.31 0.51
C THR A 53 1.51 0.85 0.96
N GLY A 54 0.52 0.73 0.07
CA GLY A 54 -0.71 -0.05 0.24
C GLY A 54 -1.71 0.42 1.31
N ASN A 55 -1.33 1.36 2.20
CA ASN A 55 -2.15 1.73 3.35
C ASN A 55 -3.35 2.62 3.01
N GLU A 56 -3.30 3.40 1.93
CA GLU A 56 -4.44 4.25 1.53
C GLU A 56 -5.53 3.49 0.75
N ARG A 57 -5.22 2.33 0.16
CA ARG A 57 -6.15 1.56 -0.71
C ARG A 57 -7.15 0.70 0.03
N LEU A 58 -6.83 0.39 1.29
CA LEU A 58 -7.63 -0.49 2.15
C LEU A 58 -8.77 0.25 2.86
N ASN A 59 -8.87 1.58 2.71
CA ASN A 59 -9.90 2.34 3.37
C ASN A 59 -11.22 2.20 2.62
N ILE A 60 -12.27 1.84 3.35
CA ILE A 60 -13.65 2.01 2.89
C ILE A 60 -13.81 3.48 2.51
N GLN A 61 -14.50 3.75 1.40
CA GLN A 61 -14.67 5.13 0.94
C GLN A 61 -15.23 6.02 2.05
N GLY A 62 -14.80 7.28 2.11
CA GLY A 62 -15.31 8.22 3.12
C GLY A 62 -16.85 8.33 3.14
N SER A 63 -17.49 8.28 1.97
CA SER A 63 -18.96 8.26 1.81
C SER A 63 -19.59 6.99 2.39
N GLN A 64 -19.00 5.83 2.13
CA GLN A 64 -19.45 4.54 2.65
C GLN A 64 -19.22 4.42 4.16
N VAL A 65 -18.10 4.94 4.67
CA VAL A 65 -17.83 5.07 6.12
C VAL A 65 -18.87 5.95 6.77
N GLN A 66 -19.17 7.10 6.17
CA GLN A 66 -20.19 8.01 6.68
C GLN A 66 -21.57 7.34 6.72
N ARG A 67 -21.94 6.63 5.65
CA ARG A 67 -23.20 5.86 5.60
C ARG A 67 -23.25 4.75 6.65
N ILE A 68 -22.15 4.02 6.86
CA ILE A 68 -22.07 3.01 7.93
C ILE A 68 -22.27 3.66 9.29
N ARG A 69 -21.64 4.81 9.55
CA ARG A 69 -21.81 5.55 10.82
C ARG A 69 -23.25 5.96 11.04
N GLU A 70 -23.90 6.54 10.03
CA GLU A 70 -25.33 6.92 10.11
C GLU A 70 -26.21 5.72 10.47
N LEU A 71 -26.02 4.59 9.80
CA LEU A 71 -26.80 3.36 10.07
C LEU A 71 -26.52 2.80 11.47
N GLN A 72 -25.28 2.92 11.96
CA GLN A 72 -24.91 2.52 13.32
C GLN A 72 -25.54 3.43 14.37
N GLU A 73 -25.47 4.75 14.18
CA GLU A 73 -26.09 5.73 15.06
C GLU A 73 -27.62 5.55 15.13
N GLU A 74 -28.26 5.28 13.99
CA GLU A 74 -29.69 4.95 13.93
C GLU A 74 -30.00 3.65 14.70
N ASN A 75 -29.19 2.61 14.52
CA ASN A 75 -29.35 1.36 15.26
C ASN A 75 -29.20 1.55 16.77
N ASP A 76 -28.20 2.31 17.21
CA ASP A 76 -27.98 2.62 18.63
C ASP A 76 -29.13 3.44 19.22
N HIS A 77 -29.74 4.32 18.42
CA HIS A 77 -30.94 5.03 18.82
C HIS A 77 -32.13 4.07 18.97
N LEU A 78 -32.40 3.23 17.96
CA LEU A 78 -33.49 2.25 17.99
C LEU A 78 -33.34 1.24 19.13
N GLN A 79 -32.12 0.80 19.45
CA GLN A 79 -31.85 -0.08 20.59
C GLN A 79 -32.19 0.58 21.92
N ARG A 80 -31.87 1.86 22.09
CA ARG A 80 -32.27 2.63 23.29
C ARG A 80 -33.79 2.77 23.39
N GLU A 81 -34.48 3.00 22.28
CA GLU A 81 -35.95 3.03 22.27
C GLU A 81 -36.57 1.68 22.63
N ILE A 82 -36.02 0.59 22.10
CA ILE A 82 -36.46 -0.77 22.45
C ILE A 82 -36.31 -1.00 23.95
N ALA A 83 -35.14 -0.69 24.53
CA ALA A 83 -34.89 -0.86 25.96
C ALA A 83 -35.86 -0.05 26.83
N SER A 84 -36.20 1.19 26.42
CA SER A 84 -37.22 1.99 27.09
C SER A 84 -38.59 1.33 27.05
N LYS A 85 -39.02 0.90 25.85
CA LYS A 85 -40.33 0.27 25.63
C LYS A 85 -40.47 -1.07 26.33
N GLU A 86 -39.41 -1.87 26.39
CA GLU A 86 -39.41 -3.15 27.12
C GLU A 86 -39.70 -2.95 28.61
N GLY A 87 -39.25 -1.84 29.21
CA GLY A 87 -39.61 -1.45 30.58
C GLY A 87 -41.08 -1.03 30.75
N GLU A 88 -41.70 -0.50 29.70
CA GLU A 88 -43.11 -0.04 29.71
C GLU A 88 -44.10 -1.20 29.55
N VAL A 89 -43.69 -2.33 28.94
CA VAL A 89 -44.57 -3.50 28.67
C VAL A 89 -45.29 -3.98 29.94
N VAL A 90 -44.61 -3.99 31.08
CA VAL A 90 -45.14 -4.51 32.35
C VAL A 90 -46.29 -3.66 32.90
N ASN A 91 -46.30 -2.36 32.58
CA ASN A 91 -47.22 -1.37 33.16
C ASN A 91 -48.21 -0.78 32.14
N CYS A 92 -48.26 -1.32 30.92
CA CYS A 92 -49.10 -0.80 29.85
C CYS A 92 -50.51 -1.44 29.83
N THR A 93 -51.52 -0.66 29.44
CA THR A 93 -52.89 -1.15 29.20
C THR A 93 -52.99 -2.00 27.92
N ASP A 94 -52.14 -1.72 26.93
CA ASP A 94 -52.03 -2.49 25.68
C ASP A 94 -50.58 -2.94 25.43
N PRO A 95 -50.16 -4.09 26.01
CA PRO A 95 -48.82 -4.61 25.82
C PRO A 95 -48.58 -5.13 24.40
N LEU A 96 -49.62 -5.51 23.65
CA LEU A 96 -49.47 -6.03 22.29
C LEU A 96 -49.05 -4.92 21.33
N ALA A 97 -49.59 -3.71 21.47
CA ALA A 97 -49.15 -2.56 20.69
C ALA A 97 -47.66 -2.25 20.92
N ILE A 98 -47.20 -2.25 22.19
CA ILE A 98 -45.79 -2.01 22.51
C ILE A 98 -44.89 -3.11 21.93
N LEU A 99 -45.30 -4.38 22.02
CA LEU A 99 -44.53 -5.49 21.45
C LEU A 99 -44.43 -5.41 19.92
N ALA A 100 -45.51 -5.04 19.23
CA ALA A 100 -45.48 -4.82 17.79
C ALA A 100 -44.51 -3.69 17.41
N ASP A 101 -44.48 -2.63 18.20
CA ASP A 101 -43.57 -1.50 18.06
C ASP A 101 -42.09 -1.86 18.28
N ILE A 102 -41.81 -2.74 19.25
CA ILE A 102 -40.47 -3.28 19.49
C ILE A 102 -40.04 -4.15 18.31
N GLU A 103 -40.92 -5.03 17.84
CA GLU A 103 -40.62 -5.91 16.71
C GLU A 103 -40.34 -5.13 15.43
N HIS A 104 -41.13 -4.08 15.17
CA HIS A 104 -40.90 -3.18 14.05
C HIS A 104 -39.49 -2.57 14.08
N ARG A 105 -39.04 -2.09 15.24
CA ARG A 105 -37.68 -1.53 15.41
C ARG A 105 -36.60 -2.59 15.22
N LYS A 106 -36.79 -3.82 15.70
CA LYS A 106 -35.87 -4.94 15.47
C LYS A 106 -35.72 -5.27 13.99
N ILE A 107 -36.81 -5.19 13.22
CA ILE A 107 -36.80 -5.34 11.76
C ILE A 107 -35.96 -4.23 11.10
N ILE A 108 -36.13 -2.97 11.51
CA ILE A 108 -35.33 -1.85 10.98
C ILE A 108 -33.84 -2.05 11.29
N ILE A 109 -33.48 -2.41 12.52
CA ILE A 109 -32.08 -2.70 12.90
C ILE A 109 -31.51 -3.80 11.99
N SER A 110 -32.26 -4.89 11.81
CA SER A 110 -31.84 -6.01 10.95
C SER A 110 -31.61 -5.58 9.51
N ARG A 111 -32.48 -4.72 8.97
CA ARG A 111 -32.32 -4.12 7.64
C ARG A 111 -31.04 -3.27 7.56
N ASN A 112 -30.82 -2.38 8.52
CA ASN A 112 -29.66 -1.50 8.58
C ASN A 112 -28.35 -2.31 8.66
N THR A 113 -28.31 -3.35 9.50
CA THR A 113 -27.19 -4.29 9.56
C THR A 113 -26.95 -4.98 8.22
N GLY A 114 -28.03 -5.39 7.53
CA GLY A 114 -27.94 -5.95 6.18
C GLY A 114 -27.36 -4.97 5.15
N GLU A 115 -27.71 -3.68 5.22
CA GLU A 115 -27.12 -2.64 4.37
C GLU A 115 -25.63 -2.44 4.65
N ILE A 116 -25.23 -2.40 5.92
CA ILE A 116 -23.82 -2.32 6.33
C ILE A 116 -23.02 -3.50 5.76
N LEU A 117 -23.53 -4.74 5.90
CA LEU A 117 -22.86 -5.93 5.36
C LEU A 117 -22.68 -5.86 3.84
N LYS A 118 -23.67 -5.35 3.09
CA LYS A 118 -23.55 -5.14 1.64
C LYS A 118 -22.47 -4.12 1.27
N ILE A 119 -22.22 -3.11 2.12
CA ILE A 119 -21.12 -2.16 1.91
C ILE A 119 -19.78 -2.89 2.07
N TYR A 120 -19.61 -3.65 3.16
CA TYR A 120 -18.39 -4.41 3.40
C TYR A 120 -18.10 -5.42 2.28
N GLN A 121 -19.11 -6.16 1.83
CA GLN A 121 -18.96 -7.14 0.75
C GLN A 121 -18.49 -6.47 -0.56
N ARG A 122 -19.12 -5.36 -0.95
CA ARG A 122 -18.70 -4.61 -2.15
C ARG A 122 -17.26 -4.10 -2.04
N ASN A 123 -16.87 -3.62 -0.87
CA ASN A 123 -15.49 -3.17 -0.64
C ASN A 123 -14.49 -4.34 -0.67
N GLU A 124 -14.87 -5.52 -0.17
CA GLU A 124 -14.04 -6.72 -0.26
C GLU A 124 -13.83 -7.16 -1.72
N GLU A 125 -14.90 -7.21 -2.51
CA GLU A 125 -14.85 -7.53 -3.95
C GLU A 125 -13.99 -6.53 -4.72
N ARG A 126 -14.13 -5.24 -4.43
CA ARG A 126 -13.30 -4.15 -4.98
C ARG A 126 -11.81 -4.36 -4.68
N ILE A 127 -11.46 -4.59 -3.41
CA ILE A 127 -10.07 -4.84 -2.99
C ILE A 127 -9.51 -6.11 -3.64
N LYS A 128 -10.31 -7.17 -3.72
CA LYS A 128 -9.92 -8.41 -4.40
C LYS A 128 -9.59 -8.15 -5.87
N ARG A 129 -10.44 -7.42 -6.58
CA ARG A 129 -10.23 -7.07 -7.98
C ARG A 129 -8.96 -6.24 -8.19
N ILE A 130 -8.72 -5.24 -7.34
CA ILE A 130 -7.48 -4.44 -7.37
C ILE A 130 -6.25 -5.35 -7.24
N LYS A 131 -6.25 -6.25 -6.26
CA LYS A 131 -5.12 -7.20 -6.06
C LYS A 131 -4.89 -8.10 -7.26
N GLU A 132 -5.95 -8.58 -7.91
CA GLU A 132 -5.85 -9.39 -9.13
C GLU A 132 -5.20 -8.60 -10.28
N LEU A 133 -5.62 -7.34 -10.49
CA LEU A 133 -5.06 -6.45 -11.51
C LEU A 133 -3.59 -6.12 -11.23
N GLU A 134 -3.22 -5.85 -9.97
CA GLU A 134 -1.83 -5.61 -9.56
C GLU A 134 -0.94 -6.84 -9.79
N SER A 135 -1.43 -8.02 -9.44
CA SER A 135 -0.72 -9.28 -9.70
C SER A 135 -0.55 -9.51 -11.20
N HIS A 136 -1.59 -9.23 -12.00
CA HIS A 136 -1.52 -9.34 -13.45
C HIS A 136 -0.53 -8.35 -14.06
N ASN A 137 -0.56 -7.09 -13.64
CA ASN A 137 0.40 -6.05 -14.05
C ASN A 137 1.84 -6.45 -13.73
N SER A 138 2.09 -7.02 -12.55
CA SER A 138 3.42 -7.50 -12.18
C SER A 138 3.93 -8.59 -13.13
N ARG A 139 3.05 -9.50 -13.58
CA ARG A 139 3.40 -10.52 -14.59
C ARG A 139 3.69 -9.88 -15.95
N ILE A 140 2.82 -8.97 -16.40
CA ILE A 140 3.01 -8.27 -17.68
C ILE A 140 4.31 -7.45 -17.67
N GLN A 141 4.68 -6.82 -16.56
CA GLN A 141 5.95 -6.08 -16.47
C GLN A 141 7.16 -7.00 -16.68
N ASN A 142 7.15 -8.20 -16.09
CA ASN A 142 8.22 -9.18 -16.34
C ASN A 142 8.27 -9.60 -17.81
N GLU A 143 7.11 -9.78 -18.46
CA GLU A 143 7.02 -10.08 -19.89
C GLU A 143 7.53 -8.93 -20.76
N LEU A 144 7.21 -7.67 -20.42
CA LEU A 144 7.72 -6.48 -21.10
C LEU A 144 9.25 -6.42 -21.07
N MET A 145 9.86 -6.67 -19.91
CA MET A 145 11.31 -6.74 -19.77
C MET A 145 11.91 -7.85 -20.65
N SER A 146 11.25 -9.00 -20.74
CA SER A 146 11.64 -10.09 -21.64
C SER A 146 11.55 -9.69 -23.12
N MET A 147 10.45 -9.06 -23.53
CA MET A 147 10.25 -8.61 -24.92
C MET A 147 11.24 -7.52 -25.30
N GLN A 148 11.54 -6.59 -24.40
CA GLN A 148 12.56 -5.56 -24.61
C GLN A 148 13.94 -6.18 -24.77
N GLY A 149 14.29 -7.16 -23.94
CA GLY A 149 15.53 -7.92 -24.07
C GLY A 149 15.64 -8.61 -25.44
N LYS A 150 14.58 -9.31 -25.86
CA LYS A 150 14.50 -9.96 -27.19
C LYS A 150 14.67 -8.96 -28.32
N PHE A 151 13.93 -7.85 -28.28
CA PHE A 151 14.00 -6.79 -29.29
C PHE A 151 15.42 -6.25 -29.49
N ILE A 152 16.20 -6.15 -28.41
CA ILE A 152 17.60 -5.69 -28.45
C ILE A 152 18.52 -6.78 -29.03
N SER A 153 18.28 -8.05 -28.68
CA SER A 153 19.15 -9.18 -29.08
C SER A 153 18.87 -9.73 -30.47
N THR A 154 17.67 -9.53 -31.01
CA THR A 154 17.24 -10.10 -32.28
C THR A 154 17.79 -9.27 -33.45
N ASN A 155 18.39 -9.94 -34.44
CA ASN A 155 18.89 -9.30 -35.66
C ASN A 155 17.89 -9.38 -36.82
N ASP A 156 16.95 -10.32 -36.77
CA ASP A 156 15.90 -10.46 -37.76
C ASP A 156 14.82 -9.36 -37.63
N MET A 157 14.50 -8.69 -38.74
CA MET A 157 13.60 -7.53 -38.70
C MET A 157 12.13 -7.90 -38.51
N GLU A 158 11.71 -9.08 -38.96
CA GLU A 158 10.34 -9.55 -38.80
C GLU A 158 10.10 -9.89 -37.32
N GLU A 159 10.99 -10.68 -36.72
CA GLU A 159 10.96 -11.01 -35.29
C GLU A 159 11.06 -9.76 -34.39
N ARG A 160 11.85 -8.75 -34.78
CA ARG A 160 11.92 -7.47 -34.05
C ARG A 160 10.60 -6.71 -34.11
N THR A 161 9.96 -6.67 -35.28
CA THR A 161 8.64 -6.06 -35.46
C THR A 161 7.60 -6.75 -34.56
N ASP A 162 7.62 -8.08 -34.51
CA ASP A 162 6.75 -8.87 -33.65
C ASP A 162 6.98 -8.59 -32.15
N CYS A 163 8.25 -8.49 -31.72
CA CYS A 163 8.58 -8.14 -30.34
C CYS A 163 8.07 -6.73 -29.98
N ALA A 164 8.24 -5.76 -30.89
CA ALA A 164 7.75 -4.39 -30.69
C ALA A 164 6.22 -4.35 -30.61
N SER A 165 5.52 -5.05 -31.51
CA SER A 165 4.06 -5.15 -31.51
C SER A 165 3.52 -5.71 -30.19
N ARG A 166 4.09 -6.84 -29.72
CA ARG A 166 3.71 -7.42 -28.42
C ARG A 166 4.03 -6.50 -27.25
N PHE A 167 5.17 -5.81 -27.29
CA PHE A 167 5.52 -4.83 -26.26
C PHE A 167 4.46 -3.74 -26.12
N PHE A 168 4.01 -3.14 -27.23
CA PHE A 168 2.98 -2.09 -27.17
C PHE A 168 1.61 -2.63 -26.74
N LEU A 169 1.25 -3.86 -27.14
CA LEU A 169 0.01 -4.51 -26.68
C LEU A 169 0.02 -4.73 -25.16
N LEU A 170 1.11 -5.29 -24.64
CA LEU A 170 1.29 -5.52 -23.20
C LEU A 170 1.30 -4.19 -22.43
N LYS A 171 1.94 -3.15 -22.96
CA LYS A 171 1.95 -1.82 -22.36
C LYS A 171 0.54 -1.22 -22.29
N SER A 172 -0.22 -1.29 -23.37
CA SER A 172 -1.63 -0.84 -23.40
C SER A 172 -2.48 -1.62 -22.39
N THR A 173 -2.22 -2.92 -22.21
CA THR A 173 -2.92 -3.73 -21.21
C THR A 173 -2.65 -3.24 -19.79
N ILE A 174 -1.40 -2.89 -19.45
CA ILE A 174 -1.07 -2.29 -18.15
C ILE A 174 -1.80 -0.96 -17.96
N GLU A 175 -1.80 -0.10 -18.97
CA GLU A 175 -2.48 1.20 -18.92
C GLU A 175 -3.98 1.03 -18.64
N ASN A 176 -4.65 0.09 -19.33
CA ASN A 176 -6.06 -0.23 -19.08
C ASN A 176 -6.30 -0.74 -17.65
N ASN A 177 -5.46 -1.66 -17.16
CA ASN A 177 -5.56 -2.18 -15.80
C ASN A 177 -5.35 -1.07 -14.75
N LEU A 178 -4.45 -0.13 -15.00
CA LEU A 178 -4.23 1.03 -14.11
C LEU A 178 -5.44 1.95 -14.10
N SER A 179 -6.05 2.22 -15.26
CA SER A 179 -7.29 2.99 -15.33
C SER A 179 -8.44 2.30 -14.57
N GLU A 180 -8.58 0.97 -14.69
CA GLU A 180 -9.58 0.22 -13.92
C GLU A 180 -9.31 0.31 -12.40
N ILE A 181 -8.05 0.20 -11.96
CA ILE A 181 -7.68 0.38 -10.54
C ILE A 181 -8.04 1.80 -10.06
N GLU A 182 -7.80 2.83 -10.87
CA GLU A 182 -8.17 4.20 -10.53
C GLU A 182 -9.70 4.37 -10.41
N GLU A 183 -10.47 3.78 -11.33
CA GLU A 183 -11.94 3.78 -11.26
C GLU A 183 -12.45 3.05 -10.02
N LEU A 184 -11.89 1.89 -9.70
CA LEU A 184 -12.20 1.13 -8.49
C LEU A 184 -11.80 1.85 -7.20
N ASN A 185 -10.94 2.87 -7.25
CA ASN A 185 -10.64 3.70 -6.08
C ASN A 185 -11.57 4.92 -5.96
N LYS A 186 -12.29 5.30 -7.03
CA LYS A 186 -13.29 6.37 -7.02
C LYS A 186 -14.67 5.90 -6.52
N HIS A 187 -14.94 4.59 -6.55
CA HIS A 187 -16.21 3.94 -6.14
C HIS A 187 -16.09 3.02 -4.93
#